data_AF-G2IHU3-F1
#
_entry.id   AF-G2IHU3-F1
#
_cell.length_a   1.000
_cell.length_b   1.000
_cell.length_c   1.000
_cell.angle_alpha   90.00
_cell.angle_beta   90.00
_cell.angle_gamma   90.00
#
_symmetry.space_group_name_H-M   'P 1'
#
loop_
_entity.id
_entity.type
_entity.pdbx_description
1 polymer ?
#
loop_
_entity_poly.entity_id
_entity_poly.type
_entity_poly.pdbx_seq_one_letter_code
_entity_poly.pdbx_strand_id
1 'polypeptide(L)' 'MRNRRQSANIDQTMISARDAEIQLLHLLTGARTIAHFTVEDLSRMYRVRPGKIAQMLATEQERRSRLL' A
#
# COMPACT_ATOMS: atom_id res chain seq x y z
N MET A 1 -1.28 31.59 -31.83
CA MET A 1 -1.58 31.42 -30.40
C MET A 1 -1.76 29.94 -30.09
N ARG A 2 -1.30 29.55 -28.89
CA ARG A 2 -1.34 28.25 -28.20
C ARG A 2 -2.29 27.17 -28.76
N ASN A 3 -1.72 26.00 -29.06
CA ASN A 3 -2.31 24.72 -28.68
C ASN A 3 -1.17 23.76 -28.33
N ARG A 4 -0.56 24.00 -27.16
CA ARG A 4 0.30 22.98 -26.54
C ARG A 4 -0.63 21.83 -26.16
N ARG A 5 -0.58 20.75 -26.94
CA ARG A 5 -0.95 19.43 -26.47
C ARG A 5 0.00 19.11 -25.30
N GLN A 6 -0.33 19.63 -24.13
CA GLN A 6 0.16 19.10 -22.87
C GLN A 6 -0.50 17.72 -22.77
N SER A 7 0.09 16.75 -23.47
CA SER A 7 0.05 15.38 -23.01
C SER A 7 0.43 15.48 -21.55
N ALA A 8 -0.51 15.17 -20.67
CA ALA A 8 -0.22 14.99 -19.27
C ALA A 8 0.90 13.95 -19.23
N ASN A 9 2.14 14.42 -19.09
CA ASN A 9 3.18 13.64 -18.47
C ASN A 9 2.58 13.30 -17.13
N ILE A 10 1.96 12.12 -17.04
CA ILE A 10 1.79 11.46 -15.78
C ILE A 10 3.22 11.23 -15.35
N ASP A 11 3.76 12.21 -14.63
CA ASP A 11 4.82 11.97 -13.68
C ASP A 11 4.35 10.73 -12.92
N GLN A 12 4.92 9.58 -13.29
CA GLN A 12 4.91 8.40 -12.46
C GLN A 12 5.74 8.83 -11.25
N THR A 13 5.11 9.60 -10.37
CA THR A 13 5.68 10.00 -9.09
C THR A 13 6.18 8.71 -8.51
N MET A 14 7.50 8.59 -8.41
CA MET A 14 8.13 7.46 -7.75
C MET A 14 7.53 7.44 -6.35
N ILE A 15 6.51 6.61 -6.14
CA ILE A 15 5.89 6.43 -4.83
C ILE A 15 7.05 6.03 -3.93
N SER A 16 7.38 6.89 -2.99
CA SER A 16 8.48 6.61 -2.08
C SER A 16 8.13 5.35 -1.31
N ALA A 17 9.13 4.56 -0.90
CA ALA A 17 8.88 3.35 -0.11
C ALA A 17 8.02 3.66 1.15
N ARG A 18 8.15 4.89 1.68
CA ARG A 18 7.36 5.40 2.81
C ARG A 18 5.88 5.60 2.45
N ASP A 19 5.57 6.18 1.29
CA ASP A 19 4.18 6.40 0.87
C ASP A 19 3.47 5.07 0.56
N ALA A 20 4.22 4.09 0.06
CA ALA A 20 3.70 2.75 -0.17
C ALA A 20 3.40 2.00 1.13
N GLU A 21 4.24 2.16 2.16
CA GLU A 21 3.98 1.63 3.51
C GLU A 21 2.73 2.25 4.15
N ILE A 22 2.51 3.55 3.98
CA ILE A 22 1.32 4.24 4.50
C ILE A 22 0.04 3.72 3.81
N GLN A 23 0.07 3.58 2.47
CA GLN A 23 -1.07 3.02 1.73
C GLN A 23 -1.37 1.58 2.14
N LEU A 24 -0.33 0.77 2.36
CA LEU A 24 -0.48 -0.58 2.88
C LEU A 24 -1.13 -0.57 4.27
N LEU A 25 -0.67 0.26 5.21
CA LEU A 25 -1.32 0.39 6.53
C LEU A 25 -2.78 0.80 6.43
N HIS A 26 -3.12 1.70 5.50
CA HIS A 26 -4.50 2.12 5.29
C HIS A 26 -5.38 0.97 4.80
N LEU A 27 -4.88 0.14 3.88
CA LEU A 27 -5.53 -1.11 3.47
C LEU A 27 -5.68 -2.07 4.65
N LEU A 28 -4.62 -2.24 5.44
CA LEU A 28 -4.62 -3.18 6.56
C LEU A 28 -5.60 -2.75 7.67
N THR A 29 -5.65 -1.46 7.98
CA THR A 29 -6.54 -0.89 9.00
C THR A 29 -8.00 -0.84 8.53
N GLY A 30 -8.25 -0.63 7.23
CA GLY A 30 -9.60 -0.55 6.66
C GLY A 30 -10.26 -1.92 6.36
N ALA A 31 -9.51 -3.02 6.37
CA ALA A 31 -9.94 -4.19 5.62
C ALA A 31 -10.81 -5.21 6.37
N ARG A 32 -12.05 -5.27 5.89
CA ARG A 32 -12.78 -6.51 5.54
C ARG A 32 -12.21 -7.19 4.27
N THR A 33 -11.18 -6.62 3.63
CA THR A 33 -10.77 -6.91 2.24
C THR A 33 -9.30 -7.32 2.06
N ILE A 34 -8.61 -7.81 3.10
CA ILE A 34 -7.26 -8.42 2.94
C ILE A 34 -7.36 -9.88 2.47
N ALA A 35 -8.54 -10.50 2.55
CA ALA A 35 -8.73 -11.93 2.30
C ALA A 35 -8.33 -12.40 0.88
N HIS A 36 -8.10 -11.48 -0.07
CA HIS A 36 -7.80 -11.80 -1.46
C HIS A 36 -6.36 -11.50 -1.90
N PHE A 37 -5.52 -10.91 -1.04
CA PHE A 37 -4.14 -10.56 -1.40
C PHE A 37 -3.14 -11.33 -0.55
N THR A 38 -2.17 -11.98 -1.20
CA THR A 38 -1.05 -12.60 -0.49
C THR A 38 -0.02 -11.54 -0.08
N VAL A 39 0.85 -11.89 0.87
CA VAL A 39 1.99 -11.02 1.27
C VAL A 39 2.89 -10.70 0.06
N GLU A 40 3.06 -11.65 -0.86
CA GLU A 40 3.84 -11.48 -2.08
C GLU A 40 3.19 -10.49 -3.06
N ASP A 41 1.86 -10.53 -3.20
CA ASP A 41 1.12 -9.57 -4.05
C ASP A 41 1.28 -8.15 -3.51
N LEU A 42 1.12 -7.98 -2.20
CA LEU A 42 1.30 -6.69 -1.53
C LEU A 42 2.76 -6.22 -1.64
N SER A 43 3.73 -7.13 -1.58
CA SER A 43 5.14 -6.80 -1.75
C SER A 43 5.45 -6.23 -3.11
N ARG A 44 4.89 -6.83 -4.18
CA ARG A 44 5.08 -6.35 -5.54
C ARG A 44 4.35 -5.02 -5.79
N MET A 45 3.12 -4.91 -5.30
CA MET A 45 2.27 -3.75 -5.51
C MET A 45 2.81 -2.50 -4.80
N TYR A 46 3.23 -2.65 -3.55
CA TYR A 46 3.73 -1.55 -2.73
C TYR A 46 5.26 -1.44 -2.73
N ARG A 47 5.98 -2.34 -3.42
CA ARG A 47 7.46 -2.40 -3.39
C ARG A 47 8.02 -2.44 -1.96
N VAL A 48 7.27 -3.02 -1.03
CA VAL A 48 7.65 -3.20 0.38
C VAL A 48 8.15 -4.63 0.56
N ARG A 49 9.19 -4.83 1.39
CA ARG A 49 9.73 -6.17 1.64
C ARG A 49 8.66 -7.08 2.28
N PRO A 50 8.51 -8.34 1.83
CA PRO A 50 7.49 -9.26 2.35
C PRO A 50 7.50 -9.39 3.88
N GLY A 51 8.69 -9.48 4.48
CA GLY A 51 8.83 -9.56 5.94
C GLY A 51 8.29 -8.35 6.69
N LYS A 52 8.37 -7.15 6.11
CA LYS A 52 7.82 -5.93 6.70
C LYS A 52 6.29 -5.92 6.61
N ILE A 53 5.73 -6.37 5.49
CA ILE A 53 4.28 -6.53 5.30
C ILE A 53 3.72 -7.55 6.30
N ALA A 54 4.40 -8.69 6.49
CA ALA A 54 4.01 -9.70 7.45
C ALA A 54 4.01 -9.16 8.89
N GLN A 55 5.03 -8.37 9.27
CA GLN A 55 5.05 -7.68 10.57
C GLN A 55 3.87 -6.72 10.73
N MET A 56 3.60 -5.90 9.71
CA MET A 56 2.48 -4.94 9.74
C MET A 56 1.12 -5.65 9.85
N LEU A 57 0.94 -6.78 9.16
CA LEU A 57 -0.24 -7.63 9.27
C LEU A 57 -0.42 -8.20 10.68
N ALA A 58 0.64 -8.76 11.26
CA ALA A 58 0.61 -9.31 12.61
C ALA A 58 0.28 -8.23 13.66
N THR A 59 0.91 -7.06 13.56
CA THR A 59 0.63 -5.91 14.45
C THR A 59 -0.82 -5.45 14.33
N GLU A 60 -1.38 -5.37 13.13
CA GLU A 60 -2.78 -4.97 12.94
C GLU A 60 -3.77 -6.03 13.43
N GLN A 61 -3.46 -7.32 13.26
CA GLN A 61 -4.27 -8.41 13.81
C GLN A 61 -4.28 -8.37 15.34
N GLU A 62 -3.12 -8.18 15.97
CA GLU A 62 -3.01 -8.01 17.41
C GLU A 62 -3.78 -6.78 17.90
N ARG A 63 -3.65 -5.64 17.21
CA ARG A 63 -4.40 -4.41 17.51
C ARG A 63 -5.92 -4.66 17.48
N ARG A 64 -6.42 -5.36 16.47
CA ARG A 64 -7.85 -5.72 16.36
C ARG A 64 -8.30 -6.65 17.46
N SER A 65 -7.50 -7.66 17.81
CA SER A 65 -7.82 -8.60 18.89
C SER A 65 -7.92 -7.93 20.27
N ARG A 66 -7.24 -6.80 20.48
CA ARG A 66 -7.32 -6.02 21.72
C ARG A 66 -8.52 -5.07 21.78
N LEU A 67 -9.16 -4.80 20.64
CA LEU A 67 -10.29 -3.88 20.52
C LEU A 67 -11.66 -4.61 20.49
N LEU A 68 -11.65 -5.93 20.40
CA LEU A 68 -12.82 -6.82 20.51
C LEU A 68 -12.88 -7.42 21.91
#